data_AF-A0A8S3JPF6-F1
#
_entry.id   AF-A0A8S3JPF6-F1
#
_cell.length_a   1.000
_cell.length_b   1.000
_cell.length_c   1.000
_cell.angle_alpha   90.00
_cell.angle_beta   90.00
_cell.angle_gamma   90.00
#
_symmetry.space_group_name_H-M   'P 1'
#
loop_
_entity.id
_entity.type
_entity.pdbx_description
1 polymer ?
#
loop_
_entity_poly.entity_id
_entity_poly.type
_entity_poly.pdbx_seq_one_letter_code
_entity_poly.pdbx_strand_id
1 'polypeptide(L)'
;CFKKLSGDIISINTFLSTTTSLQIALAFADASSNTDDFVPILFCIETDPSVQHKRPYANISNYSMFSDEEEVLFAMGSLFRLQYIEKLDKMNNIAVIHLQIIDQKDIDYNFIS
;
A
#
# COMPACT_ATOMS: atom_id res chain seq x y z
N CYS A 1 -18.76 3.02 -9.22
CA CYS A 1 -18.58 1.58 -9.47
C CYS A 1 -17.14 1.39 -9.92
N PHE A 2 -16.22 1.02 -9.01
CA PHE A 2 -14.81 0.83 -9.36
C PHE A 2 -14.72 -0.41 -10.25
N LYS A 3 -14.71 -0.19 -11.57
CA LYS A 3 -14.50 -1.25 -12.55
C LYS A 3 -13.13 -1.86 -12.29
N LYS A 4 -13.12 -3.04 -11.66
CA LYS A 4 -12.11 -4.11 -11.76
C LYS A 4 -10.73 -3.63 -12.27
N LEU A 5 -10.02 -2.84 -11.47
CA LEU A 5 -8.63 -2.42 -11.71
C LEU A 5 -7.63 -3.54 -11.33
N SER A 6 -8.08 -4.80 -11.34
CA SER A 6 -7.27 -5.94 -10.95
C SER A 6 -6.17 -6.17 -11.99
N GLY A 7 -4.91 -6.07 -11.57
CA GLY A 7 -3.74 -6.34 -12.41
C GLY A 7 -2.83 -5.15 -12.67
N ASP A 8 -3.29 -3.91 -12.44
CA ASP A 8 -2.45 -2.72 -12.61
C ASP A 8 -1.29 -2.72 -11.60
N ILE A 9 -0.14 -2.17 -12.02
CA ILE A 9 1.06 -2.08 -11.19
C ILE A 9 1.21 -0.66 -10.65
N ILE A 10 1.35 -0.54 -9.34
CA ILE A 10 1.72 0.69 -8.64
C ILE A 10 3.21 0.65 -8.34
N SER A 11 3.94 1.68 -8.79
CA SER A 11 5.35 1.89 -8.45
C SER A 11 5.50 3.06 -7.49
N ILE A 12 6.28 2.87 -6.44
CA ILE A 12 6.65 3.94 -5.51
C ILE A 12 8.13 4.27 -5.68
N ASN A 13 8.41 5.50 -6.08
CA ASN A 13 9.77 5.95 -6.41
C ASN A 13 10.50 6.62 -5.23
N THR A 14 9.88 6.64 -4.06
CA THR A 14 10.45 7.08 -2.79
C THR A 14 10.43 5.93 -1.78
N PHE A 15 10.99 6.13 -0.59
CA PHE A 15 10.65 5.24 0.52
C PHE A 15 9.15 5.34 0.83
N LEU A 16 8.54 4.20 1.15
CA LEU A 16 7.14 4.11 1.56
C LEU A 16 7.11 3.61 3.01
N SER A 17 6.79 4.52 3.93
CA SER A 17 6.53 4.19 5.32
C SER A 17 5.12 3.65 5.46
N THR A 18 4.97 2.54 6.19
CA THR A 18 3.71 1.85 6.44
C THR A 18 3.71 1.32 7.86
N THR A 19 2.56 0.87 8.36
CA THR A 19 2.42 0.31 9.71
C THR A 19 1.69 -1.03 9.63
N THR A 20 2.00 -1.96 10.55
CA THR A 20 1.18 -3.16 10.75
C THR A 20 -0.09 -2.89 11.56
N SER A 21 -0.20 -1.71 12.19
CA SER A 21 -1.34 -1.32 13.00
C SER A 21 -2.43 -0.64 12.16
N LEU A 22 -3.57 -1.31 12.01
CA LEU A 22 -4.75 -0.74 11.35
C LEU A 22 -5.22 0.56 12.02
N GLN A 23 -5.11 0.67 13.35
CA GLN A 23 -5.55 1.86 14.07
C GLN A 23 -4.70 3.08 13.70
N ILE A 24 -3.38 2.91 13.62
CA ILE A 24 -2.45 3.97 13.21
C ILE A 24 -2.71 4.34 11.75
N ALA A 25 -2.85 3.34 10.86
CA ALA A 25 -3.15 3.59 9.45
C ALA A 25 -4.47 4.36 9.25
N LEU A 26 -5.52 4.02 10.02
CA LEU A 26 -6.80 4.74 10.00
C LEU A 26 -6.66 6.15 10.55
N ALA A 27 -5.88 6.37 11.61
CA ALA A 27 -5.63 7.71 12.12
C ALA A 27 -4.98 8.62 11.06
N PHE A 28 -4.05 8.10 10.26
CA PHE A 28 -3.48 8.85 9.13
C PHE A 28 -4.49 9.09 7.99
N ALA A 29 -5.36 8.12 7.70
CA ALA A 29 -6.39 8.26 6.67
C ALA A 29 -7.51 9.26 7.07
N ASP A 30 -7.85 9.33 8.36
CA ASP A 30 -8.90 10.19 8.92
C ASP A 30 -8.41 11.63 9.19
N ALA A 31 -7.09 11.83 9.35
CA ALA A 31 -6.52 13.10 9.82
C ALA A 31 -6.64 14.29 8.85
N SER A 32 -7.17 14.14 7.62
CA SER A 32 -6.90 15.13 6.55
C SER A 32 -8.06 15.72 5.74
N SER A 33 -9.35 15.47 5.99
CA SER A 33 -10.40 16.31 5.35
C SER A 33 -11.84 16.04 5.80
N ASN A 34 -12.41 17.00 6.55
CA ASN A 34 -13.86 17.23 6.57
C ASN A 34 -14.31 18.07 5.35
N THR A 35 -13.62 17.97 4.22
CA THR A 35 -13.93 18.71 3.00
C THR A 35 -14.34 17.72 1.92
N ASP A 36 -15.48 17.94 1.30
CA ASP A 36 -16.12 17.03 0.33
C ASP A 36 -15.27 16.70 -0.93
N ASP A 37 -14.09 17.33 -1.09
CA ASP A 37 -13.22 17.22 -2.26
C ASP A 37 -12.19 16.07 -2.18
N PHE A 38 -11.99 15.44 -1.01
CA PHE A 38 -11.00 14.39 -0.83
C PHE A 38 -11.67 13.05 -0.46
N VAL A 39 -11.07 11.95 -0.96
CA VAL A 39 -11.46 10.59 -0.60
C VAL A 39 -10.35 10.00 0.25
N PRO A 40 -10.61 9.64 1.52
CA PRO A 40 -9.63 8.94 2.33
C PRO A 40 -9.35 7.55 1.75
N ILE A 41 -8.06 7.22 1.61
CA ILE A 41 -7.59 5.96 1.05
C ILE A 41 -6.76 5.22 2.09
N LEU A 42 -7.06 3.94 2.28
CA LEU A 42 -6.25 3.01 3.04
C LEU A 42 -5.60 2.00 2.08
N PHE A 43 -4.27 1.98 2.02
CA PHE A 43 -3.54 0.94 1.28
C PHE A 43 -3.31 -0.27 2.19
N CYS A 44 -3.83 -1.43 1.80
CA CYS A 44 -3.56 -2.70 2.47
C CYS A 44 -2.56 -3.50 1.62
N ILE A 45 -1.37 -3.77 2.15
CA ILE A 45 -0.28 -4.41 1.41
C ILE A 45 -0.06 -5.82 1.96
N GLU A 46 -0.37 -6.82 1.15
CA GLU A 46 0.00 -8.20 1.41
C GLU A 46 1.43 -8.46 0.92
N THR A 47 2.25 -9.02 1.82
CA THR A 47 3.61 -9.43 1.49
C THR A 47 3.74 -10.93 1.56
N ASP A 48 4.30 -11.53 0.52
CA ASP A 48 4.68 -12.94 0.50
C ASP A 48 6.22 -13.05 0.59
N PRO A 49 6.76 -13.63 1.68
CA PRO A 49 8.18 -13.88 1.82
C PRO A 49 8.78 -14.70 0.67
N SER A 50 7.98 -15.54 0.00
CA SER A 50 8.40 -16.42 -1.09
C SER A 50 8.77 -15.69 -2.40
N VAL A 51 8.27 -14.46 -2.60
CA VAL A 51 8.58 -13.61 -3.75
C VAL A 51 10.07 -13.29 -3.78
N GLN A 52 10.79 -13.65 -4.84
CA GLN A 52 12.26 -13.62 -4.81
C GLN A 52 12.83 -12.26 -5.23
N HIS A 53 12.39 -11.70 -6.36
CA HIS A 53 12.98 -10.49 -6.93
C HIS A 53 12.18 -9.24 -6.56
N LYS A 54 11.96 -9.04 -5.26
CA LYS A 54 11.30 -7.84 -4.72
C LYS A 54 12.30 -6.84 -4.18
N ARG A 55 11.92 -5.55 -4.14
CA ARG A 55 12.67 -4.57 -3.34
C ARG A 55 12.60 -4.95 -1.86
N PRO A 56 13.66 -4.66 -1.09
CA PRO A 56 13.67 -4.94 0.34
C PRO A 56 12.65 -4.05 1.06
N TYR A 57 12.09 -4.61 2.13
CA TYR A 57 11.33 -3.90 3.14
C TYR A 57 11.69 -4.49 4.51
N ALA A 58 11.54 -3.70 5.56
CA ALA A 58 11.88 -4.14 6.91
C ALA A 58 10.95 -3.50 7.93
N ASN A 59 10.62 -4.27 8.97
CA ASN A 59 10.10 -3.69 10.20
C ASN A 59 11.24 -2.93 10.88
N ILE A 60 11.07 -1.62 11.03
CA ILE A 60 12.05 -0.72 11.64
C ILE A 60 11.58 -0.15 12.97
N SER A 61 10.54 -0.73 13.58
CA SER A 61 9.98 -0.28 14.87
C SER A 61 11.05 -0.14 15.96
N ASN A 62 12.03 -1.05 15.98
CA ASN A 62 13.13 -1.02 16.95
C ASN A 62 14.21 0.04 16.67
N TYR A 63 14.15 0.68 15.50
CA TYR A 63 15.09 1.70 15.04
C TYR A 63 14.41 3.06 14.79
N SER A 64 13.08 3.09 14.79
CA SER A 64 12.28 4.30 14.59
C SER A 64 12.30 5.15 15.86
N MET A 65 12.16 6.46 15.68
CA MET A 65 11.93 7.40 16.78
C MET A 65 10.60 7.10 17.50
N PHE A 66 9.67 6.43 16.81
CA PHE A 66 8.35 6.06 17.30
C PHE A 66 8.16 4.55 17.21
N SER A 67 8.65 3.82 18.22
CA SER A 67 8.56 2.35 18.25
C SER A 67 7.12 1.82 18.20
N ASP A 68 6.17 2.62 18.67
CA ASP A 68 4.77 2.25 18.77
C ASP A 68 4.02 2.38 17.44
N GLU A 69 4.66 2.96 16.41
CA GLU A 69 4.09 3.06 15.06
C GLU A 69 4.09 1.73 14.31
N GLU A 70 4.77 0.70 14.83
CA GLU A 70 4.92 -0.60 14.18
C GLU A 70 5.37 -0.49 12.71
N GLU A 71 6.33 0.40 12.46
CA GLU A 71 6.69 0.85 11.13
C GLU A 71 7.34 -0.27 10.30
N VAL A 72 6.82 -0.47 9.09
CA VAL A 72 7.44 -1.24 8.02
C VAL A 72 7.81 -0.28 6.88
N LEU A 73 9.11 -0.18 6.59
CA LEU A 73 9.64 0.70 5.56
C LEU A 73 9.96 -0.09 4.29
N PHE A 74 9.32 0.26 3.19
CA PHE A 74 9.62 -0.28 1.86
C PHE A 74 10.64 0.61 1.15
N ALA A 75 11.63 -0.03 0.52
CA ALA A 75 12.64 0.68 -0.25
C ALA A 75 12.07 1.30 -1.53
N MET A 76 12.72 2.37 -1.99
CA MET A 76 12.41 3.01 -3.28
C MET A 76 12.43 2.01 -4.44
N GLY A 77 11.49 2.20 -5.38
CA GLY A 77 11.25 1.33 -6.52
C GLY A 77 10.50 0.04 -6.17
N SER A 78 9.79 0.02 -5.02
CA SER A 78 8.90 -1.08 -4.65
C SER A 78 7.69 -1.10 -5.58
N LEU A 79 7.28 -2.29 -5.99
CA LEU A 79 6.19 -2.52 -6.93
C LEU A 79 5.11 -3.36 -6.29
N PHE A 80 3.88 -2.97 -6.56
CA PHE A 80 2.69 -3.61 -6.04
C PHE A 80 1.68 -3.86 -7.14
N ARG A 81 1.04 -5.02 -7.16
CA ARG A 81 -0.09 -5.31 -8.04
C ARG A 81 -1.38 -5.02 -7.31
N LEU A 82 -2.23 -4.22 -7.93
CA LEU A 82 -3.59 -3.97 -7.49
C LEU A 82 -4.43 -5.23 -7.61
N GLN A 83 -4.93 -5.70 -6.47
CA GLN A 83 -5.78 -6.88 -6.40
C GLN A 83 -7.25 -6.47 -6.58
N TYR A 84 -7.75 -5.64 -5.67
CA TYR A 84 -9.11 -5.14 -5.69
C TYR A 84 -9.24 -3.86 -4.85
N ILE A 85 -10.37 -3.18 -5.01
CA ILE A 85 -10.73 -2.00 -4.24
C ILE A 85 -12.08 -2.28 -3.60
N GLU A 86 -12.16 -2.04 -2.30
CA GLU A 86 -13.41 -2.09 -1.56
C GLU A 86 -13.65 -0.79 -0.81
N LYS A 87 -14.85 -0.66 -0.25
CA LYS A 87 -15.19 0.46 0.64
C LYS A 87 -15.38 -0.10 2.03
N LEU A 88 -14.67 0.46 3.01
CA LEU A 88 -15.02 0.25 4.40
C LEU A 88 -16.37 0.94 4.65
N ASP A 89 -17.26 0.27 5.38
CA ASP A 89 -18.70 0.51 5.50
C ASP A 89 -19.17 1.98 5.77
N LYS A 90 -20.49 2.21 5.65
CA LYS A 90 -21.23 3.50 5.44
C LYS A 90 -20.85 4.79 6.22
N MET A 91 -20.02 4.76 7.26
CA MET A 91 -19.79 5.94 8.12
C MET A 91 -18.67 6.87 7.65
N ASN A 92 -17.56 6.35 7.09
CA ASN A 92 -16.36 7.18 6.86
C ASN A 92 -15.92 7.28 5.39
N ASN A 93 -16.65 6.67 4.45
CA ASN A 93 -16.34 6.72 3.00
C ASN A 93 -14.88 6.36 2.63
N ILE A 94 -14.19 5.54 3.42
CA ILE A 94 -12.80 5.15 3.18
C ILE A 94 -12.74 4.10 2.07
N ALA A 95 -11.97 4.40 1.03
CA ALA A 95 -11.63 3.43 -0.01
C ALA A 95 -10.42 2.61 0.45
N VAL A 96 -10.55 1.29 0.45
CA VAL A 96 -9.45 0.37 0.77
C VAL A 96 -8.91 -0.20 -0.54
N ILE A 97 -7.62 0.00 -0.78
CA ILE A 97 -6.91 -0.46 -1.96
C ILE A 97 -6.02 -1.63 -1.54
N HIS A 98 -6.37 -2.83 -2.01
CA HIS A 98 -5.64 -4.05 -1.70
C HIS A 98 -4.53 -4.28 -2.73
N LEU A 99 -3.32 -4.40 -2.22
CA LEU A 99 -2.07 -4.47 -2.97
C LEU A 99 -1.31 -5.73 -2.59
N GLN A 100 -0.63 -6.33 -3.55
CA GLN A 100 0.30 -7.44 -3.29
C GLN A 100 1.67 -7.08 -3.82
N ILE A 101 2.73 -7.34 -3.05
CA ILE A 101 4.09 -7.21 -3.56
C ILE A 101 4.31 -8.19 -4.72
N ILE A 102 4.94 -7.73 -5.81
CA ILE A 102 5.19 -8.59 -6.98
C ILE A 102 6.67 -8.91 -7.15
N ASP A 103 6.93 -10.03 -7.82
CA ASP A 103 8.25 -10.33 -8.36
C ASP A 103 8.51 -9.36 -9.53
N GLN A 104 9.64 -8.64 -9.50
CA GLN A 104 9.97 -7.69 -10.57
C GLN A 104 10.18 -8.36 -11.93
N LYS A 105 10.40 -9.68 -11.96
CA LYS A 105 10.44 -10.44 -13.22
C LYS A 105 9.07 -10.70 -13.82
N ASP A 106 7.99 -10.59 -13.05
CA ASP A 106 6.61 -10.70 -13.53
C ASP A 106 6.13 -9.44 -14.27
N ILE A 107 6.98 -8.42 -14.36
CA ILE A 107 6.74 -7.27 -15.23
C ILE A 107 7.06 -7.73 -16.66
N ASP A 108 6.06 -8.26 -17.35
CA ASP A 108 6.20 -8.60 -18.77
C ASP A 108 6.61 -7.36 -19.58
N TYR A 109 7.77 -7.44 -20.24
CA TYR A 109 8.28 -6.43 -21.18
C TYR A 109 7.45 -6.31 -22.48
N ASN A 110 6.25 -6.90 -22.55
CA ASN A 110 5.40 -6.94 -23.74
C ASN A 110 4.77 -5.58 -24.13
N PHE A 111 5.26 -4.47 -23.58
CA PHE A 111 4.81 -3.11 -23.91
C PHE A 111 5.63 -2.42 -25.03
N ILE A 112 6.51 -3.16 -25.72
CA ILE A 112 7.23 -2.66 -26.90
C ILE A 112 7.34 -3.75 -27.97
N SER A 113 6.25 -3.95 -28.73
CA SER A 113 6.25 -4.60 -30.04
C SER A 113 5.31 -3.84 -30.96
#